data_AF-A0A1W9YZD9-F1
#
_entry.id   AF-A0A1W9YZD9-F1
#
_cell.length_a   1.000
_cell.length_b   1.000
_cell.length_c   1.000
_cell.angle_alpha   90.00
_cell.angle_beta   90.00
_cell.angle_gamma   90.00
#
_symmetry.space_group_name_H-M   'P 1'
#
loop_
_entity.id
_entity.type
_entity.pdbx_description
1 polymer ?
#
loop_
_entity_poly.entity_id
_entity_poly.type
_entity_poly.pdbx_seq_one_letter_code
_entity_poly.pdbx_strand_id
1 'polypeptide(L)'
;MTQGAGSNYTNPGIEPPDHGIGRSRGGLTSKIHHLVDGRGRPMVVLVGPGQAHDGPVLEHLLAHVKVDRRRGGRPRTRPDRVRGDRAYSSRATRTRLRRRGIGAV
;
A
#
# COMPACT_ATOMS: atom_id res chain seq x y z
N MET A 1 -15.13 -15.34 -38.71
CA MET A 1 -15.47 -14.97 -37.33
C MET A 1 -14.17 -14.63 -36.61
N THR A 2 -13.88 -13.36 -36.33
CA THR A 2 -12.72 -12.99 -35.50
C THR A 2 -13.12 -13.14 -34.04
N GLN A 3 -12.60 -14.17 -33.38
CA GLN A 3 -12.73 -14.29 -31.94
C GLN A 3 -12.03 -13.07 -31.31
N GLY A 4 -12.80 -12.25 -30.58
CA GLY A 4 -12.26 -11.09 -29.88
C GLY A 4 -11.13 -11.51 -28.93
N ALA A 5 -10.21 -10.59 -28.63
CA ALA A 5 -9.11 -10.86 -27.71
C ALA A 5 -9.63 -11.41 -26.38
N GLY A 6 -8.91 -12.41 -25.84
CA GLY A 6 -9.22 -13.00 -24.54
C GLY A 6 -9.21 -11.97 -23.42
N SER A 7 -9.74 -12.35 -22.25
CA SER A 7 -9.92 -11.40 -21.17
C SER A 7 -8.61 -10.78 -20.71
N ASN A 8 -8.59 -9.44 -20.62
CA ASN A 8 -7.38 -8.64 -20.38
C ASN A 8 -6.65 -8.99 -19.06
N TYR A 9 -7.38 -9.56 -18.09
CA TYR A 9 -6.86 -9.97 -16.78
C TYR A 9 -6.30 -11.39 -16.72
N THR A 10 -6.49 -12.19 -17.77
CA THR A 10 -5.91 -13.55 -17.91
C THR A 10 -4.82 -13.60 -18.99
N ASN A 11 -4.43 -12.45 -19.52
CA ASN A 11 -3.36 -12.34 -20.51
C ASN A 11 -2.10 -11.77 -19.85
N PRO A 12 -1.18 -12.62 -19.37
CA PRO A 12 0.00 -12.20 -18.60
C PRO A 12 1.11 -11.74 -19.55
N GLY A 13 0.87 -10.66 -20.28
CA GLY A 13 1.99 -9.94 -20.89
C GLY A 13 3.02 -9.59 -19.81
N ILE A 14 4.31 -9.64 -20.13
CA ILE A 14 5.37 -9.30 -19.17
C ILE A 14 5.28 -7.81 -18.89
N GLU A 15 4.93 -7.44 -17.66
CA GLU A 15 4.91 -6.07 -17.18
C GLU A 15 6.09 -5.85 -16.21
N PRO A 16 6.86 -4.76 -16.33
CA PRO A 16 7.93 -4.46 -15.40
C PRO A 16 7.42 -4.38 -13.96
N PRO A 17 8.13 -4.95 -12.96
CA PRO A 17 7.65 -5.02 -11.58
C PRO A 17 7.34 -3.67 -10.90
N ASP A 18 7.90 -2.56 -11.41
CA ASP A 18 7.90 -1.23 -10.82
C ASP A 18 7.05 -0.19 -11.59
N HIS A 19 6.38 -0.59 -12.67
CA HIS A 19 5.62 0.36 -13.51
C HIS A 19 4.34 0.90 -12.83
N GLY A 20 3.85 0.23 -11.79
CA GLY A 20 2.67 0.67 -11.03
C GLY A 20 1.34 0.53 -11.79
N ILE A 21 1.34 -0.05 -12.98
CA ILE A 21 0.15 -0.43 -13.75
C ILE A 21 -0.03 -1.94 -13.65
N GLY A 22 -1.27 -2.38 -13.66
CA GLY A 22 -1.61 -3.78 -13.53
C GLY A 22 -2.92 -4.15 -14.21
N ARG A 23 -3.11 -5.45 -14.46
CA ARG A 23 -4.26 -6.01 -15.15
C ARG A 23 -5.32 -6.47 -14.15
N SER A 24 -6.52 -5.91 -14.28
CA SER A 24 -7.69 -6.27 -13.48
C SER A 24 -8.88 -6.61 -14.38
N ARG A 25 -9.96 -7.14 -13.78
CA ARG A 25 -11.21 -7.43 -14.53
C ARG A 25 -11.79 -6.20 -15.25
N GLY A 26 -11.53 -5.00 -14.73
CA GLY A 26 -11.97 -3.72 -15.32
C GLY A 26 -10.98 -3.13 -16.34
N GLY A 27 -9.93 -3.83 -16.73
CA GLY A 27 -8.86 -3.30 -17.59
C GLY A 27 -7.57 -3.00 -16.84
N LEU A 28 -6.75 -2.12 -17.42
CA LEU A 28 -5.50 -1.65 -16.80
C LEU A 28 -5.81 -0.69 -15.65
N THR A 29 -5.29 -0.98 -14.47
CA THR A 29 -5.54 -0.21 -13.26
C THR A 29 -4.29 -0.08 -12.40
N SER A 30 -4.28 0.95 -11.57
CA SER A 30 -3.25 1.22 -10.57
C SER A 30 -3.91 1.35 -9.20
N LYS A 31 -3.15 1.06 -8.16
CA LYS A 31 -3.50 1.32 -6.77
C LYS A 31 -2.63 2.44 -6.24
N ILE A 32 -3.27 3.34 -5.51
CA ILE A 32 -2.59 4.40 -4.77
C ILE A 32 -2.71 4.05 -3.28
N HIS A 33 -1.57 3.83 -2.64
CA HIS A 33 -1.47 3.52 -1.22
C HIS A 33 -0.97 4.75 -0.48
N HIS A 34 -1.81 5.33 0.37
CA HIS A 34 -1.46 6.51 1.16
C HIS A 34 -1.32 6.15 2.64
N LEU A 35 -0.26 6.65 3.26
CA LEU A 35 -0.18 6.81 4.70
C LEU A 35 -0.34 8.29 5.02
N VAL A 36 -1.32 8.62 5.86
CA VAL A 36 -1.69 10.00 6.19
C VAL A 36 -1.53 10.27 7.68
N ASP A 37 -1.33 11.53 8.04
CA ASP A 37 -1.38 11.98 9.43
C ASP A 37 -2.83 12.04 9.95
N GLY A 38 -3.00 12.37 11.24
CA GLY A 38 -4.32 12.50 11.86
C GLY A 38 -5.20 13.64 11.32
N ARG A 39 -4.66 14.49 10.44
CA ARG A 39 -5.38 15.58 9.75
C ARG A 39 -5.63 15.25 8.27
N GLY A 40 -5.29 14.04 7.83
CA GLY A 40 -5.44 13.59 6.46
C GLY A 40 -4.32 14.05 5.51
N ARG A 41 -3.21 14.61 6.02
CA ARG A 41 -2.09 15.03 5.16
C ARG A 41 -1.28 13.80 4.71
N PRO A 42 -1.08 13.60 3.40
CA PRO A 42 -0.24 12.52 2.90
C PRO A 42 1.20 12.64 3.43
N MET A 43 1.71 11.55 4.02
CA MET A 43 3.08 11.41 4.50
C MET A 43 3.90 10.48 3.60
N VAL A 44 3.24 9.43 3.08
CA VAL A 44 3.82 8.48 2.13
C VAL A 44 2.78 8.16 1.07
N VAL A 45 3.19 8.18 -0.19
CA VAL A 45 2.39 7.77 -1.35
C VAL A 45 3.17 6.72 -2.10
N LEU A 46 2.57 5.54 -2.29
CA LEU A 46 3.11 4.47 -3.13
C LEU A 46 2.10 4.13 -4.21
N VAL A 47 2.59 3.99 -5.44
CA VAL A 47 1.78 3.52 -6.57
C VAL A 47 2.15 2.07 -6.83
N GLY A 48 1.15 1.21 -6.90
CA GLY A 48 1.31 -0.21 -7.18
C GLY A 48 0.34 -0.67 -8.26
N PRO A 49 0.56 -1.85 -8.84
CA PRO A 49 -0.31 -2.36 -9.89
C PRO A 49 -1.70 -2.70 -9.33
N GLY A 50 -2.74 -2.55 -10.15
CA GLY A 50 -4.14 -2.68 -9.74
C GLY A 50 -4.51 -3.98 -9.01
N GLN A 51 -3.93 -5.10 -9.42
CA GLN A 51 -4.13 -6.42 -8.81
C GLN A 51 -3.29 -6.68 -7.56
N ALA A 52 -2.39 -5.78 -7.17
CA ALA A 52 -1.52 -5.99 -6.01
C ALA A 52 -2.33 -6.19 -4.72
N HIS A 53 -1.85 -7.08 -3.87
CA HIS A 53 -2.36 -7.22 -2.51
C HIS A 53 -1.88 -6.06 -1.62
N ASP A 54 -2.75 -5.55 -0.75
CA ASP A 54 -2.43 -4.39 0.07
C ASP A 54 -1.49 -4.74 1.25
N GLY A 55 -1.59 -5.97 1.78
CA GLY A 55 -0.80 -6.42 2.94
C GLY A 55 0.72 -6.26 2.82
N PRO A 56 1.35 -6.71 1.71
CA PRO A 56 2.78 -6.48 1.46
C PRO A 56 3.18 -4.99 1.37
N VAL A 57 2.30 -4.12 0.87
CA VAL A 57 2.57 -2.70 0.70
C VAL A 57 2.70 -1.98 2.05
N LEU A 58 2.06 -2.48 3.11
CA LEU A 58 2.16 -1.89 4.45
C LEU A 58 3.60 -1.73 4.95
N GLU A 59 4.48 -2.70 4.70
CA GLU A 59 5.88 -2.59 5.15
C GLU A 59 6.62 -1.47 4.45
N HIS A 60 6.32 -1.29 3.16
CA HIS A 60 6.89 -0.21 2.35
C HIS A 60 6.39 1.15 2.87
N LEU A 61 5.10 1.27 3.20
CA LEU A 61 4.56 2.50 3.81
C LEU A 61 5.25 2.81 5.16
N LEU A 62 5.37 1.82 6.04
CA LEU A 62 5.98 1.99 7.36
C LEU A 62 7.50 2.24 7.30
N ALA A 63 8.19 1.78 6.25
CA ALA A 63 9.61 2.05 6.08
C ALA A 63 9.89 3.51 5.68
N HIS A 64 8.95 4.15 4.97
CA HIS A 64 9.13 5.51 4.44
C HIS A 64 8.53 6.60 5.32
N VAL A 65 7.70 6.25 6.32
CA VAL A 65 7.07 7.24 7.18
C VAL A 65 8.10 7.99 8.05
N LYS A 66 7.98 9.32 8.06
CA LYS A 66 8.73 10.21 8.96
C LYS A 66 7.73 11.15 9.63
N VAL A 67 7.63 11.06 10.95
CA VAL A 67 6.77 11.90 11.78
C VAL A 67 7.62 12.94 12.48
N ASP A 68 7.42 14.20 12.12
CA ASP A 68 8.16 15.32 12.70
C ASP A 68 7.86 15.50 14.19
N ARG A 69 8.86 15.96 14.93
CA ARG A 69 8.77 16.24 16.35
C ARG A 69 8.51 17.72 16.57
N ARG A 70 7.53 18.05 17.42
CA ARG A 70 7.19 19.44 17.77
C ARG A 70 8.37 20.25 18.32
N ARG A 71 9.30 19.60 19.02
CA ARG A 71 10.48 20.24 19.66
C ARG A 71 11.75 20.16 18.78
N GLY A 72 11.63 19.79 17.51
CA GLY A 72 12.79 19.55 16.64
C GLY A 72 13.48 18.20 16.91
N GLY A 73 14.58 17.96 16.18
CA GLY A 73 15.36 16.72 16.23
C GLY A 73 14.96 15.69 15.15
N ARG A 74 15.62 14.52 15.16
CA ARG A 74 15.41 13.46 14.15
C ARG A 74 13.92 13.08 14.08
N PRO A 75 13.30 12.98 12.89
CA PRO A 75 11.91 12.50 12.79
C PRO A 75 11.75 11.09 13.35
N ARG A 76 10.58 10.79 13.90
CA ARG A 76 10.22 9.42 14.28
C ARG A 76 9.89 8.62 13.03
N THR A 77 10.41 7.39 12.93
CA THR A 77 10.06 6.45 11.85
C THR A 77 9.00 5.43 12.28
N ARG A 78 8.59 5.45 13.54
CA ARG A 78 7.55 4.58 14.09
C ARG A 78 6.35 5.41 14.56
N PRO A 79 5.15 5.22 13.99
CA PRO A 79 3.91 5.79 14.53
C PRO A 79 3.45 5.05 15.79
N ASP A 80 2.72 5.71 16.68
CA ASP A 80 2.19 5.06 17.90
C ASP A 80 1.01 4.15 17.58
N ARG A 81 0.15 4.58 16.66
CA ARG A 81 -0.99 3.82 16.16
C ARG A 81 -1.19 4.03 14.67
N VAL A 82 -1.73 3.02 13.99
CA VAL A 82 -2.16 3.08 12.60
C VAL A 82 -3.61 2.63 12.51
N ARG A 83 -4.42 3.43 11.80
CA ARG A 83 -5.77 3.06 11.37
C ARG A 83 -5.71 2.71 9.90
N GLY A 84 -6.26 1.56 9.51
CA GLY A 84 -6.19 1.06 8.14
C GLY A 84 -7.54 0.65 7.60
N ASP A 85 -7.59 0.46 6.29
CA ASP A 85 -8.70 -0.23 5.62
C ASP A 85 -8.84 -1.67 6.15
N ARG A 86 -10.04 -2.24 6.03
CA ARG A 86 -10.31 -3.67 6.21
C ARG A 86 -9.34 -4.55 5.43
N ALA A 87 -8.87 -4.15 4.25
CA ALA A 87 -7.84 -4.89 3.52
C ALA A 87 -6.54 -5.11 4.31
N TYR A 88 -6.25 -4.26 5.31
CA TYR A 88 -5.12 -4.40 6.23
C TYR A 88 -5.45 -5.15 7.53
N SER A 89 -6.66 -5.66 7.73
CA SER A 89 -7.07 -6.27 9.00
C SER A 89 -6.58 -7.71 9.22
N SER A 90 -5.69 -8.22 8.37
CA SER A 90 -5.18 -9.60 8.44
C SER A 90 -4.37 -9.88 9.72
N ARG A 91 -4.37 -11.14 10.19
CA ARG A 91 -3.53 -11.54 11.35
C ARG A 91 -2.04 -11.31 11.11
N ALA A 92 -1.57 -11.49 9.87
CA ALA A 92 -0.19 -11.23 9.48
C ALA A 92 0.15 -9.75 9.66
N THR A 93 -0.71 -8.86 9.17
CA THR A 93 -0.58 -7.40 9.36
C THR A 93 -0.58 -7.02 10.84
N ARG A 94 -1.53 -7.54 11.64
CA ARG A 94 -1.61 -7.24 13.07
C ARG A 94 -0.37 -7.72 13.83
N THR A 95 0.15 -8.90 13.50
CA THR A 95 1.39 -9.45 14.08
C THR A 95 2.59 -8.57 13.76
N ARG A 96 2.70 -8.12 12.51
CA ARG A 96 3.76 -7.22 12.04
C ARG A 96 3.74 -5.87 12.74
N LEU A 97 2.56 -5.26 12.91
CA LEU A 97 2.39 -4.03 13.69
C LEU A 97 2.76 -4.22 15.17
N ARG A 98 2.31 -5.33 15.80
CA ARG A 98 2.68 -5.69 17.17
C ARG A 98 4.19 -5.86 17.37
N ARG A 99 4.88 -6.56 16.47
CA ARG A 99 6.35 -6.73 16.51
C ARG A 99 7.08 -5.39 16.48
N ARG A 100 6.55 -4.41 15.76
CA ARG A 100 7.09 -3.05 15.73
C ARG A 100 6.66 -2.20 16.93
N GLY A 101 5.75 -2.67 17.79
CA GLY A 101 5.18 -1.88 18.89
C GLY A 101 4.24 -0.77 18.41
N ILE A 102 3.56 -0.99 17.28
CA ILE A 102 2.58 -0.06 16.71
C ILE A 102 1.18 -0.58 17.03
N GLY A 103 0.35 0.25 17.67
CA GLY A 103 -1.04 -0.08 17.90
C GLY A 103 -1.84 -0.07 16.59
N ALA A 104 -2.77 -1.01 16.43
CA ALA A 104 -3.60 -1.08 15.24
C ALA A 104 -5.06 -0.86 15.64
N VAL A 105 -5.71 0.12 14.99
CA VAL A 105 -7.07 0.61 15.29
C VAL A 105 -8.00 0.28 14.14
#